data_AF-A0A919GR13-F1
#
_entry.id   AF-A0A919GR13-F1
#
_cell.length_a   1.000
_cell.length_b   1.000
_cell.length_c   1.000
_cell.angle_alpha   90.00
_cell.angle_beta   90.00
_cell.angle_gamma   90.00
#
_symmetry.space_group_name_H-M   'P 1'
#
loop_
_entity.id
_entity.type
_entity.pdbx_description
1 polymer ?
#
loop_
_entity_poly.entity_id
_entity_poly.type
_entity_poly.pdbx_seq_one_letter_code
_entity_poly.pdbx_strand_id
1 'polypeptide(L)'
;MGGGARREKESRADGAAARTYEGDAMRTAGTRVHQRTSAVSWTRVNRSGRVPSRAVAGLLAFATGLVLLAGCGLPDHRQSATGQGGASASAEPSFVPKAPVSSGKPLGPDAHVPDPGAVDDSDPTAVSKAWAEMTYSYDTKYDASPHDAGLRAVRWCSKRKADAERSYRPASGPGADWNTWAQHRAWTTVTVSIEQEDDSPKDGKQVAYRSLVVEGEAHGRDGWTGRGPRLTAHTKLVRSSVGEPWRVDDVIVVEAVAPPSPGEPSASAADPSAQ
;
A
#
# COMPACT_ATOMS: atom_id res chain seq x y z
N MET A 1 34.38 -57.05 -41.42
CA MET A 1 33.42 -56.70 -42.48
C MET A 1 33.49 -55.18 -42.66
N GLY A 2 34.19 -54.73 -43.72
CA GLY A 2 34.22 -53.31 -44.13
C GLY A 2 32.86 -52.89 -44.69
N GLY A 3 32.54 -51.62 -44.94
CA GLY A 3 33.32 -50.42 -45.20
C GLY A 3 32.40 -49.56 -46.09
N GLY A 4 32.25 -48.28 -45.78
CA GLY A 4 31.15 -47.44 -46.29
C GLY A 4 31.30 -46.80 -47.67
N ALA A 5 30.28 -46.02 -48.05
CA ALA A 5 30.24 -44.90 -49.00
C ALA A 5 28.78 -44.35 -48.94
N ARG A 6 28.41 -43.07 -48.71
CA ARG A 6 28.79 -41.74 -49.22
C ARG A 6 28.47 -41.49 -50.71
N ARG A 7 27.39 -40.75 -50.98
CA ARG A 7 27.13 -39.78 -52.09
C ARG A 7 25.82 -39.04 -51.78
N GLU A 8 25.84 -37.73 -51.52
CA GLU A 8 25.70 -36.59 -52.48
C GLU A 8 24.28 -36.43 -53.05
N LYS A 9 23.55 -35.36 -52.64
CA LYS A 9 23.32 -34.08 -53.37
C LYS A 9 22.20 -34.21 -54.43
N GLU A 10 21.32 -33.27 -54.75
CA GLU A 10 20.95 -31.90 -54.34
C GLU A 10 19.82 -31.49 -55.33
N SER A 11 19.01 -30.46 -55.00
CA SER A 11 18.22 -29.64 -55.95
C SER A 11 16.91 -30.25 -56.53
N ARG A 12 15.77 -29.58 -56.72
CA ARG A 12 15.17 -28.25 -56.47
C ARG A 12 13.83 -28.27 -57.25
N ALA A 13 12.75 -27.67 -56.73
CA ALA A 13 11.85 -26.77 -57.46
C ALA A 13 10.47 -26.60 -56.79
N ASP A 14 10.12 -25.33 -56.64
CA ASP A 14 8.87 -24.72 -56.19
C ASP A 14 7.65 -25.00 -57.09
N GLY A 15 6.45 -24.82 -56.52
CA GLY A 15 5.20 -24.77 -57.28
C GLY A 15 3.94 -24.41 -56.46
N ALA A 16 3.76 -23.11 -56.23
CA ALA A 16 2.50 -22.33 -56.15
C ALA A 16 1.26 -22.87 -55.35
N ALA A 17 0.91 -22.14 -54.28
CA ALA A 17 -0.41 -22.13 -53.64
C ALA A 17 -1.12 -20.80 -53.96
N ALA A 18 -2.30 -20.85 -54.60
CA ALA A 18 -3.65 -20.76 -54.01
C ALA A 18 -4.05 -19.30 -53.66
N ARG A 19 -4.86 -18.66 -54.51
CA ARG A 19 -6.34 -18.68 -54.56
C ARG A 19 -7.00 -17.71 -53.57
N THR A 20 -7.66 -16.75 -54.19
CA THR A 20 -8.58 -15.71 -53.75
C THR A 20 -9.72 -16.22 -52.87
N TYR A 21 -10.12 -15.44 -51.86
CA TYR A 21 -11.48 -15.42 -51.32
C TYR A 21 -11.84 -13.99 -50.88
N GLU A 22 -12.68 -13.34 -51.67
CA GLU A 22 -13.58 -12.26 -51.25
C GLU A 22 -14.85 -12.89 -50.66
N GLY A 23 -15.45 -12.25 -49.65
CA GLY A 23 -16.65 -12.77 -48.98
C GLY A 23 -17.17 -11.87 -47.86
N ASP A 24 -17.85 -10.82 -48.31
CA ASP A 24 -18.85 -9.91 -47.73
C ASP A 24 -19.69 -10.34 -46.49
N ALA A 25 -20.39 -9.32 -45.92
CA ALA A 25 -21.50 -9.29 -44.92
C ALA A 25 -21.12 -8.80 -43.51
N MET A 26 -21.38 -7.53 -43.16
CA MET A 26 -22.65 -6.91 -42.68
C MET A 26 -23.14 -7.31 -41.26
N ARG A 27 -23.26 -6.26 -40.42
CA ARG A 27 -24.24 -6.02 -39.32
C ARG A 27 -24.24 -7.04 -38.15
N THR A 28 -24.35 -6.69 -36.87
CA THR A 28 -25.34 -5.81 -36.23
C THR A 28 -25.03 -5.70 -34.72
N ALA A 29 -25.61 -4.67 -34.09
CA ALA A 29 -26.05 -4.60 -32.68
C ALA A 29 -24.99 -4.35 -31.59
N GLY A 30 -24.94 -3.09 -31.16
CA GLY A 30 -24.38 -2.71 -29.87
C GLY A 30 -25.25 -3.20 -28.71
N THR A 31 -24.60 -3.79 -27.72
CA THR A 31 -25.18 -4.08 -26.40
C THR A 31 -24.54 -3.15 -25.38
N ARG A 32 -25.35 -2.17 -24.98
CA ARG A 32 -25.10 -1.27 -23.84
C ARG A 32 -25.21 -2.12 -22.57
N VAL A 33 -24.08 -2.56 -22.01
CA VAL A 33 -24.05 -3.26 -20.72
C VAL A 33 -24.17 -2.22 -19.61
N HIS A 34 -25.30 -2.26 -18.90
CA HIS A 34 -25.48 -1.59 -17.62
C HIS A 34 -24.44 -2.09 -16.61
N GLN A 35 -23.45 -1.26 -16.28
CA GLN A 35 -22.67 -1.45 -15.07
C GLN A 35 -23.56 -1.13 -13.87
N ARG A 36 -24.09 -2.18 -13.24
CA ARG A 36 -24.63 -2.11 -11.87
C ARG A 36 -23.46 -1.90 -10.92
N THR A 37 -23.28 -0.67 -10.47
CA THR A 37 -22.44 -0.32 -9.32
C THR A 37 -23.09 -0.88 -8.06
N SER A 38 -22.67 -2.07 -7.62
CA SER A 38 -22.98 -2.55 -6.27
C SER A 38 -21.97 -1.94 -5.31
N ALA A 39 -22.28 -0.76 -4.77
CA ALA A 39 -21.58 -0.22 -3.62
C ALA A 39 -21.96 -1.06 -2.39
N VAL A 40 -21.04 -1.91 -1.91
CA VAL A 40 -21.20 -2.60 -0.64
C VAL A 40 -20.75 -1.63 0.46
N SER A 41 -21.75 -1.07 1.14
CA SER A 41 -21.60 -0.24 2.33
C SER A 41 -21.23 -1.12 3.52
N TRP A 42 -20.00 -1.00 4.03
CA TRP A 42 -19.62 -1.57 5.31
C TRP A 42 -20.16 -0.68 6.44
N THR A 43 -21.34 -1.03 6.97
CA THR A 43 -21.82 -0.43 8.21
C THR A 43 -20.96 -0.91 9.37
N ARG A 44 -20.22 0.05 9.96
CA ARG A 44 -19.44 -0.11 11.19
C ARG A 44 -20.39 -0.43 12.35
N VAL A 45 -20.43 -1.68 12.80
CA VAL A 45 -21.17 -2.07 14.01
C VAL A 45 -20.34 -1.66 15.23
N ASN A 46 -20.73 -0.56 15.86
CA ASN A 46 -20.17 -0.13 17.13
C ASN A 46 -20.80 -0.97 18.25
N ARG A 47 -20.13 -2.05 18.69
CA ARG A 47 -20.58 -2.84 19.83
C ARG A 47 -19.84 -2.41 21.09
N SER A 48 -20.47 -1.49 21.82
CA SER A 48 -20.10 -1.11 23.19
C SER A 48 -20.32 -2.30 24.14
N GLY A 49 -19.27 -3.08 24.39
CA GLY A 49 -19.24 -4.07 25.47
C GLY A 49 -18.84 -3.42 26.78
N ARG A 50 -19.81 -3.17 27.65
CA ARG A 50 -19.58 -2.79 29.06
C ARG A 50 -19.09 -4.02 29.83
N VAL A 51 -17.97 -3.90 30.53
CA VAL A 51 -17.53 -4.85 31.56
C VAL A 51 -18.14 -4.41 32.90
N PRO A 52 -18.74 -5.30 33.71
CA PRO A 52 -19.23 -4.94 35.05
C PRO A 52 -18.07 -4.89 36.06
N SER A 53 -17.70 -3.68 36.48
CA SER A 53 -16.80 -3.45 37.61
C SER A 53 -17.54 -3.72 38.93
N ARG A 54 -16.95 -4.56 39.78
CA ARG A 54 -17.43 -4.88 41.12
C ARG A 54 -17.48 -3.62 41.99
N ALA A 55 -18.64 -3.39 42.60
CA ALA A 55 -18.87 -2.33 43.58
C ALA A 55 -18.10 -2.60 44.88
N VAL A 56 -17.32 -1.62 45.32
CA VAL A 56 -16.94 -1.46 46.73
C VAL A 56 -17.42 -0.07 47.14
N ALA A 57 -18.37 -0.06 48.07
CA ALA A 57 -18.92 1.12 48.68
C ALA A 57 -17.96 1.65 49.75
N GLY A 58 -17.72 2.96 49.75
CA GLY A 58 -17.07 3.68 50.83
C GLY A 58 -17.54 5.14 50.81
N LEU A 59 -18.44 5.49 51.72
CA LEU A 59 -18.92 6.85 51.97
C LEU A 59 -17.80 7.72 52.57
N LEU A 60 -17.78 9.01 52.21
CA LEU A 60 -17.43 10.22 52.97
C LEU A 60 -17.22 11.34 51.92
N ALA A 61 -17.52 12.62 52.08
CA ALA A 61 -18.37 13.47 52.91
C ALA A 61 -18.25 14.88 52.26
N PHE A 62 -19.22 15.76 52.53
CA PHE A 62 -19.42 17.07 51.89
C PHE A 62 -18.25 18.06 52.00
N ALA A 63 -18.05 18.89 50.98
CA ALA A 63 -17.68 20.30 51.14
C ALA A 63 -18.01 21.12 49.87
N THR A 64 -18.97 22.03 50.00
CA THR A 64 -19.38 23.02 49.01
C THR A 64 -18.33 24.15 48.98
N GLY A 65 -17.71 24.40 47.83
CA GLY A 65 -16.76 25.50 47.64
C GLY A 65 -17.14 26.37 46.45
N LEU A 66 -17.72 27.54 46.72
CA LEU A 66 -17.91 28.65 45.78
C LEU A 66 -16.53 29.24 45.42
N VAL A 67 -16.17 29.26 44.13
CA VAL A 67 -14.99 29.99 43.65
C VAL A 67 -15.37 30.88 42.46
N LEU A 68 -15.06 32.15 42.64
CA LEU A 68 -15.29 33.27 41.74
C LEU A 68 -14.43 33.14 40.47
N LEU A 69 -15.06 33.25 39.31
CA LEU A 69 -14.41 33.39 38.00
C LEU A 69 -13.75 34.77 37.89
N ALA A 70 -12.47 34.89 38.24
CA ALA A 70 -11.63 36.01 37.84
C ALA A 70 -11.11 35.75 36.42
N GLY A 71 -11.87 36.22 35.43
CA GLY A 71 -11.44 36.24 34.03
C GLY A 71 -10.30 37.23 33.83
N CYS A 72 -9.09 36.74 33.58
CA CYS A 72 -8.01 37.56 33.04
C CYS A 72 -8.22 37.69 31.53
N GLY A 73 -8.46 38.93 31.12
CA GLY A 73 -8.78 39.33 29.76
C GLY A 73 -7.67 39.01 28.77
N LEU A 74 -8.09 38.40 27.67
CA LEU A 74 -7.37 38.46 26.41
C LEU A 74 -7.55 39.88 25.84
N PRO A 75 -6.49 40.61 25.45
CA PRO A 75 -6.66 41.91 24.80
C PRO A 75 -7.43 41.76 23.49
N ASP A 76 -8.57 42.44 23.45
CA ASP A 76 -9.49 42.52 22.33
C ASP A 76 -8.85 43.39 21.23
N HIS A 77 -8.37 42.78 20.14
CA HIS A 77 -7.94 43.50 18.94
C HIS A 77 -9.15 43.93 18.08
N ARG A 78 -10.14 44.58 18.70
CA ARG A 78 -11.14 45.37 17.97
C ARG A 78 -10.60 46.78 17.78
N GLN A 79 -9.69 46.89 16.82
CA GLN A 79 -9.42 48.17 16.19
C GLN A 79 -10.64 48.54 15.34
N SER A 80 -11.45 49.46 15.87
CA SER A 80 -12.55 50.09 15.15
C SER A 80 -12.00 50.76 13.90
N ALA A 81 -12.45 50.25 12.75
CA ALA A 81 -12.25 50.85 11.46
C ALA A 81 -12.82 52.28 11.44
N THR A 82 -11.99 53.26 11.15
CA THR A 82 -12.42 54.49 10.48
C THR A 82 -11.68 54.59 9.15
N GLY A 83 -12.40 54.23 8.09
CA GLY A 83 -12.18 54.68 6.71
C GLY A 83 -10.91 54.22 5.99
N GLN A 84 -11.05 53.21 5.11
CA GLN A 84 -10.80 53.38 3.67
C GLN A 84 -11.07 52.07 2.93
N GLY A 85 -11.81 52.18 1.82
CA GLY A 85 -12.15 51.07 0.95
C GLY A 85 -10.88 50.42 0.39
N GLY A 86 -10.57 49.23 0.88
CA GLY A 86 -9.74 48.25 0.21
C GLY A 86 -10.58 47.00 0.08
N ALA A 87 -10.93 46.61 -1.14
CA ALA A 87 -11.48 45.29 -1.39
C ALA A 87 -10.49 44.27 -0.85
N SER A 88 -10.81 43.65 0.29
CA SER A 88 -10.05 42.54 0.83
C SER A 88 -10.27 41.37 -0.12
N ALA A 89 -9.39 41.23 -1.10
CA ALA A 89 -9.31 40.04 -1.92
C ALA A 89 -9.11 38.88 -0.95
N SER A 90 -10.13 38.02 -0.82
CA SER A 90 -9.97 36.72 -0.19
C SER A 90 -8.86 36.02 -0.95
N ALA A 91 -7.66 35.97 -0.38
CA ALA A 91 -6.56 35.19 -0.91
C ALA A 91 -6.97 33.73 -0.76
N GLU A 92 -7.65 33.22 -1.78
CA GLU A 92 -7.94 31.80 -1.90
C GLU A 92 -6.58 31.08 -1.89
N PRO A 93 -6.32 30.16 -0.94
CA PRO A 93 -5.05 29.45 -0.90
C PRO A 93 -4.89 28.70 -2.23
N SER A 94 -3.95 29.14 -3.05
CA SER A 94 -3.61 28.44 -4.28
C SER A 94 -2.91 27.13 -3.90
N PHE A 95 -3.66 26.04 -3.88
CA PHE A 95 -3.07 24.70 -3.80
C PHE A 95 -2.38 24.41 -5.12
N VAL A 96 -1.10 24.76 -5.22
CA VAL A 96 -0.27 24.28 -6.34
C VAL A 96 -0.15 22.77 -6.17
N PRO A 97 -0.61 21.95 -7.15
CA PRO A 97 -0.44 20.51 -7.07
C PRO A 97 1.04 20.18 -6.90
N LYS A 98 1.37 19.43 -5.85
CA LYS A 98 2.75 19.00 -5.63
C LYS A 98 3.17 18.10 -6.79
N ALA A 99 4.33 18.39 -7.38
CA ALA A 99 4.84 17.61 -8.49
C ALA A 99 4.99 16.13 -8.08
N PRO A 100 4.67 15.17 -8.98
CA PRO A 100 4.90 13.76 -8.72
C PRO A 100 6.36 13.47 -8.38
N VAL A 101 6.60 12.50 -7.49
CA VAL A 101 7.97 12.01 -7.24
C VAL A 101 8.61 11.50 -8.55
N SER A 102 9.91 11.76 -8.72
CA SER A 102 10.68 11.25 -9.86
C SER A 102 10.75 9.73 -9.85
N SER A 103 11.03 9.11 -11.01
CA SER A 103 11.18 7.66 -11.08
C SER A 103 12.47 7.22 -10.39
N GLY A 104 12.48 6.00 -9.87
CA GLY A 104 13.72 5.31 -9.57
C GLY A 104 14.62 5.13 -10.79
N LYS A 105 15.86 4.70 -10.51
CA LYS A 105 16.87 4.31 -11.48
C LYS A 105 16.72 2.83 -11.85
N PRO A 106 17.17 2.40 -13.04
CA PRO A 106 17.26 0.98 -13.35
C PRO A 106 18.12 0.24 -12.32
N LEU A 107 17.68 -0.96 -11.90
CA LEU A 107 18.43 -1.80 -10.99
C LEU A 107 19.78 -2.19 -11.60
N GLY A 108 20.84 -2.08 -10.80
CA GLY A 108 22.20 -2.51 -11.16
C GLY A 108 22.58 -3.82 -10.45
N PRO A 109 23.82 -4.31 -10.68
CA PRO A 109 24.30 -5.57 -10.11
C PRO A 109 24.45 -5.57 -8.58
N ASP A 110 24.50 -4.40 -7.95
CA ASP A 110 24.53 -4.25 -6.49
C ASP A 110 23.17 -3.81 -5.90
N ALA A 111 22.09 -4.03 -6.64
CA ALA A 111 20.74 -3.86 -6.13
C ALA A 111 20.40 -4.99 -5.15
N HIS A 112 19.88 -4.61 -3.98
CA HIS A 112 19.45 -5.55 -2.95
C HIS A 112 17.94 -5.70 -2.96
N VAL A 113 17.44 -6.37 -3.99
CA VAL A 113 16.02 -6.67 -4.19
C VAL A 113 15.87 -8.18 -4.30
N PRO A 114 14.86 -8.80 -3.67
CA PRO A 114 14.72 -10.24 -3.65
C PRO A 114 14.48 -10.78 -5.07
N ASP A 115 15.10 -11.92 -5.38
CA ASP A 115 14.67 -12.76 -6.49
C ASP A 115 13.54 -13.66 -5.97
N PRO A 116 12.29 -13.47 -6.41
CA PRO A 116 11.16 -14.25 -5.92
C PRO A 116 11.22 -15.72 -6.34
N GLY A 117 12.11 -16.11 -7.26
CA GLY A 117 12.18 -17.48 -7.78
C GLY A 117 10.87 -17.93 -8.43
N ALA A 118 10.61 -19.24 -8.38
CA ALA A 118 9.35 -19.82 -8.84
C ALA A 118 8.27 -19.67 -7.75
N VAL A 119 7.23 -18.88 -8.05
CA VAL A 119 6.05 -18.68 -7.19
C VAL A 119 4.92 -19.60 -7.68
N ASP A 120 4.29 -20.33 -6.76
CA ASP A 120 3.08 -21.10 -7.08
C ASP A 120 1.88 -20.16 -7.28
N ASP A 121 1.64 -19.81 -8.53
CA ASP A 121 0.55 -18.94 -8.95
C ASP A 121 -0.86 -19.56 -8.70
N SER A 122 -0.96 -20.84 -8.33
CA SER A 122 -2.21 -21.52 -8.00
C SER A 122 -2.61 -21.42 -6.52
N ASP A 123 -1.67 -21.05 -5.64
CA ASP A 123 -1.89 -20.78 -4.22
C ASP A 123 -2.00 -19.26 -3.97
N PRO A 124 -3.17 -18.75 -3.53
CA PRO A 124 -3.32 -17.33 -3.24
C PRO A 124 -2.36 -16.85 -2.14
N THR A 125 -1.91 -17.75 -1.26
CA THR A 125 -0.98 -17.44 -0.19
C THR A 125 0.42 -17.18 -0.72
N ALA A 126 0.93 -18.07 -1.58
CA ALA A 126 2.21 -17.90 -2.25
C ALA A 126 2.27 -16.60 -3.08
N VAL A 127 1.21 -16.32 -3.86
CA VAL A 127 1.09 -15.06 -4.62
C VAL A 127 1.11 -13.83 -3.71
N SER A 128 0.36 -13.87 -2.60
CA SER A 128 0.29 -12.74 -1.67
C SER A 128 1.64 -12.46 -1.00
N LYS A 129 2.35 -13.51 -0.59
CA LYS A 129 3.69 -13.38 0.02
C LYS A 129 4.70 -12.80 -0.96
N ALA A 130 4.75 -13.34 -2.18
CA ALA A 130 5.66 -12.84 -3.21
C ALA A 130 5.39 -11.38 -3.58
N TRP A 131 4.11 -11.00 -3.67
CA TRP A 131 3.70 -9.62 -3.86
C TRP A 131 4.18 -8.72 -2.71
N ALA A 132 3.93 -9.11 -1.46
CA ALA A 132 4.30 -8.30 -0.29
C ALA A 132 5.83 -8.19 -0.14
N GLU A 133 6.55 -9.29 -0.28
CA GLU A 133 8.01 -9.33 -0.21
C GLU A 133 8.64 -8.37 -1.22
N MET A 134 8.22 -8.44 -2.50
CA MET A 134 8.72 -7.51 -3.51
C MET A 134 8.29 -6.05 -3.26
N THR A 135 7.05 -5.84 -2.80
CA THR A 135 6.51 -4.48 -2.59
C THR A 135 7.23 -3.75 -1.46
N TYR A 136 7.65 -4.47 -0.41
CA TYR A 136 8.24 -3.88 0.80
C TYR A 136 9.77 -4.07 0.91
N SER A 137 10.39 -4.73 -0.08
CA SER A 137 11.83 -4.72 -0.28
C SER A 137 12.26 -3.52 -1.14
N TYR A 138 12.70 -2.49 -0.44
CA TYR A 138 13.17 -1.22 -0.99
C TYR A 138 14.68 -1.24 -1.16
N ASP A 139 15.17 -0.51 -2.14
CA ASP A 139 16.58 -0.15 -2.24
C ASP A 139 16.70 1.33 -2.61
N THR A 140 16.92 2.18 -1.60
CA THR A 140 16.91 3.64 -1.77
C THR A 140 18.06 4.20 -2.63
N LYS A 141 19.04 3.37 -3.02
CA LYS A 141 20.00 3.75 -4.07
C LYS A 141 19.33 3.81 -5.45
N TYR A 142 18.34 2.94 -5.67
CA TYR A 142 17.67 2.74 -6.94
C TYR A 142 16.25 3.30 -6.92
N ASP A 143 15.51 3.07 -5.86
CA ASP A 143 14.15 3.55 -5.67
C ASP A 143 14.16 5.02 -5.28
N ALA A 144 13.35 5.83 -5.96
CA ALA A 144 13.10 7.21 -5.58
C ALA A 144 11.98 7.32 -4.54
N SER A 145 11.11 6.31 -4.47
CA SER A 145 10.04 6.20 -3.48
C SER A 145 9.60 4.74 -3.27
N PRO A 146 8.84 4.41 -2.21
CA PRO A 146 8.27 3.08 -2.01
C PRO A 146 7.45 2.57 -3.22
N HIS A 147 6.90 3.49 -4.01
CA HIS A 147 6.12 3.16 -5.19
C HIS A 147 6.93 2.42 -6.26
N ASP A 148 8.24 2.68 -6.40
CA ASP A 148 9.09 1.97 -7.37
C ASP A 148 9.16 0.46 -7.06
N ALA A 149 9.12 0.08 -5.78
CA ALA A 149 9.02 -1.32 -5.35
C ALA A 149 7.65 -1.93 -5.66
N GLY A 150 6.57 -1.18 -5.41
CA GLY A 150 5.22 -1.56 -5.82
C GLY A 150 5.12 -1.83 -7.33
N LEU A 151 5.81 -1.01 -8.16
CA LEU A 151 5.87 -1.21 -9.61
C LEU A 151 6.60 -2.49 -10.02
N ARG A 152 7.56 -2.99 -9.25
CA ARG A 152 8.17 -4.32 -9.50
C ARG A 152 7.20 -5.46 -9.19
N ALA A 153 6.33 -5.28 -8.20
CA ALA A 153 5.38 -6.29 -7.75
C ALA A 153 4.13 -6.43 -8.63
N VAL A 154 3.90 -5.54 -9.61
CA VAL A 154 2.68 -5.54 -10.44
C VAL A 154 2.46 -6.82 -11.25
N ARG A 155 3.49 -7.67 -11.42
CA ARG A 155 3.36 -8.98 -12.08
C ARG A 155 2.43 -9.94 -11.35
N TRP A 156 2.26 -9.77 -10.03
CA TRP A 156 1.32 -10.55 -9.22
C TRP A 156 -0.03 -9.87 -9.03
N CYS A 157 -0.21 -8.67 -9.58
CA CYS A 157 -1.45 -7.92 -9.49
C CYS A 157 -2.42 -8.28 -10.62
N SER A 158 -3.71 -8.07 -10.38
CA SER A 158 -4.72 -8.12 -11.44
C SER A 158 -4.40 -7.05 -12.48
N LYS A 159 -4.83 -7.22 -13.74
CA LYS A 159 -4.61 -6.20 -14.78
C LYS A 159 -5.09 -4.82 -14.31
N ARG A 160 -6.28 -4.77 -13.70
CA ARG A 160 -6.86 -3.55 -13.15
C ARG A 160 -5.95 -2.90 -12.10
N LYS A 161 -5.47 -3.66 -11.12
CA LYS A 161 -4.59 -3.15 -10.06
C LYS A 161 -3.22 -2.72 -10.62
N ALA A 162 -2.63 -3.53 -11.49
CA ALA A 162 -1.36 -3.20 -12.15
C ALA A 162 -1.46 -1.90 -12.99
N ASP A 163 -2.55 -1.70 -13.72
CA ASP A 163 -2.78 -0.48 -14.50
C ASP A 163 -2.99 0.73 -13.57
N ALA A 164 -3.69 0.55 -12.45
CA ALA A 164 -3.86 1.59 -11.44
C ALA A 164 -2.52 2.02 -10.82
N GLU A 165 -1.67 1.08 -10.42
CA GLU A 165 -0.33 1.38 -9.90
C GLU A 165 0.50 2.15 -10.93
N ARG A 166 0.53 1.74 -12.19
CA ARG A 166 1.29 2.45 -13.23
C ARG A 166 0.78 3.86 -13.53
N SER A 167 -0.53 4.08 -13.37
CA SER A 167 -1.15 5.38 -13.65
C SER A 167 -0.98 6.40 -12.53
N TYR A 168 -0.77 5.93 -11.30
CA TYR A 168 -0.66 6.77 -10.13
C TYR A 168 0.79 7.06 -9.81
N ARG A 169 1.08 8.30 -9.41
CA ARG A 169 2.33 8.64 -8.74
C ARG A 169 2.05 9.43 -7.48
N PRO A 170 2.59 9.00 -6.33
CA PRO A 170 2.49 9.79 -5.11
C PRO A 170 3.09 11.18 -5.32
N ALA A 171 2.30 12.20 -4.96
CA ALA A 171 2.79 13.58 -4.88
C ALA A 171 3.38 13.89 -3.50
N SER A 172 2.95 13.17 -2.46
CA SER A 172 3.52 13.28 -1.12
C SER A 172 4.93 12.69 -1.07
N GLY A 173 5.79 13.29 -0.26
CA GLY A 173 7.12 12.71 0.02
C GLY A 173 6.98 11.37 0.74
N PRO A 174 8.00 10.51 0.66
CA PRO A 174 7.92 9.11 1.07
C PRO A 174 7.96 8.86 2.60
N GLY A 175 7.94 9.91 3.43
CA GLY A 175 7.93 9.81 4.89
C GLY A 175 9.32 9.90 5.55
N ALA A 176 9.33 10.01 6.88
CA ALA A 176 10.55 10.22 7.67
C ALA A 176 11.50 9.00 7.66
N ASP A 177 10.94 7.79 7.77
CA ASP A 177 11.72 6.55 7.72
C ASP A 177 12.44 6.40 6.39
N TRP A 178 11.74 6.63 5.27
CA TRP A 178 12.36 6.63 3.94
C TRP A 178 13.49 7.64 3.83
N ASN A 179 13.30 8.87 4.32
CA ASN A 179 14.33 9.89 4.27
C ASN A 179 15.59 9.49 5.05
N THR A 180 15.42 8.76 6.16
CA THR A 180 16.53 8.17 6.92
C THR A 180 17.22 7.08 6.10
N TRP A 181 16.46 6.13 5.56
CA TRP A 181 17.01 5.06 4.71
C TRP A 181 17.78 5.61 3.51
N ALA A 182 17.25 6.63 2.84
CA ALA A 182 17.85 7.25 1.67
C ALA A 182 19.20 7.93 1.99
N GLN A 183 19.35 8.54 3.17
CA GLN A 183 20.64 9.13 3.61
C GLN A 183 21.74 8.05 3.69
N HIS A 184 21.38 6.85 4.15
CA HIS A 184 22.29 5.71 4.26
C HIS A 184 22.40 4.88 2.97
N ARG A 185 21.68 5.27 1.91
CA ARG A 185 21.48 4.45 0.70
C ARG A 185 21.09 3.02 1.08
N ALA A 186 20.17 2.90 2.01
CA ALA A 186 19.80 1.64 2.61
C ALA A 186 18.90 0.79 1.70
N TRP A 187 18.93 -0.52 1.92
CA TRP A 187 17.97 -1.49 1.40
C TRP A 187 17.24 -2.18 2.54
N THR A 188 16.06 -2.75 2.28
CA THR A 188 15.28 -3.46 3.29
C THR A 188 15.18 -4.95 3.01
N THR A 189 15.36 -5.75 4.06
CA THR A 189 15.04 -7.18 4.08
C THR A 189 13.77 -7.38 4.88
N VAL A 190 12.80 -8.11 4.35
CA VAL A 190 11.50 -8.31 4.98
C VAL A 190 11.20 -9.78 5.22
N THR A 191 10.51 -10.07 6.32
CA THR A 191 9.85 -11.34 6.57
C THR A 191 8.35 -11.14 6.44
N VAL A 192 7.68 -12.06 5.74
CA VAL A 192 6.23 -12.02 5.53
C VAL A 192 5.57 -13.26 6.11
N SER A 193 4.71 -13.07 7.10
CA SER A 193 3.87 -14.10 7.70
C SER A 193 2.41 -13.90 7.35
N ILE A 194 1.60 -14.97 7.47
CA ILE A 194 0.16 -14.89 7.28
C ILE A 194 -0.48 -14.91 8.66
N GLU A 195 -1.38 -13.98 8.90
CA GLU A 195 -2.33 -14.05 9.99
C GLU A 195 -3.66 -14.50 9.41
N GLN A 196 -4.19 -15.60 9.94
CA GLN A 196 -5.53 -16.05 9.61
C GLN A 196 -6.35 -15.93 10.89
N GLU A 197 -7.29 -14.99 10.88
CA GLU A 197 -8.28 -14.85 11.95
C GLU A 197 -9.34 -15.93 11.76
N ASP A 198 -9.87 -16.47 12.86
CA ASP A 198 -10.87 -17.56 12.82
C ASP A 198 -12.15 -17.16 12.08
N ASP A 199 -12.46 -15.87 12.00
CA ASP A 199 -13.61 -15.29 11.30
C ASP A 199 -13.27 -14.75 9.90
N SER A 200 -12.04 -14.98 9.41
CA SER A 200 -11.66 -14.62 8.04
C SER A 200 -12.57 -15.31 7.02
N PRO A 201 -13.01 -14.61 5.96
CA PRO A 201 -13.81 -15.22 4.90
C PRO A 201 -13.09 -16.43 4.30
N LYS A 202 -13.80 -17.56 4.19
CA LYS A 202 -13.26 -18.75 3.52
C LYS A 202 -12.97 -18.45 2.05
N ASP A 203 -11.90 -19.06 1.54
CA ASP A 203 -11.56 -18.96 0.13
C ASP A 203 -12.68 -19.52 -0.76
N GLY A 204 -13.05 -18.74 -1.76
CA GLY A 204 -13.97 -19.12 -2.81
C GLY A 204 -13.23 -19.68 -4.03
N LYS A 205 -14.01 -20.13 -5.02
CA LYS A 205 -13.45 -20.65 -6.28
C LYS A 205 -12.68 -19.61 -7.09
N GLN A 206 -12.93 -18.31 -6.90
CA GLN A 206 -12.34 -17.22 -7.70
C GLN A 206 -11.93 -16.00 -6.87
N VAL A 207 -12.21 -16.00 -5.57
CA VAL A 207 -11.86 -14.90 -4.65
C VAL A 207 -11.26 -15.50 -3.39
N ALA A 208 -10.15 -14.92 -2.92
CA ALA A 208 -9.47 -15.31 -1.69
C ALA A 208 -9.03 -14.05 -0.93
N TYR A 209 -8.83 -14.16 0.38
CA TYR A 209 -8.39 -13.05 1.23
C TYR A 209 -7.20 -13.48 2.09
N ARG A 210 -6.21 -12.61 2.26
CA ARG A 210 -5.06 -12.86 3.15
C ARG A 210 -4.76 -11.63 4.00
N SER A 211 -4.51 -11.83 5.29
CA SER A 211 -3.83 -10.86 6.15
C SER A 211 -2.36 -11.23 6.21
N LEU A 212 -1.49 -10.30 5.84
CA LEU A 212 -0.04 -10.48 5.85
C LEU A 212 0.57 -9.55 6.87
N VAL A 213 1.42 -10.06 7.75
CA VAL A 213 2.27 -9.23 8.59
C VAL A 213 3.64 -9.14 7.93
N VAL A 214 4.11 -7.92 7.75
CA VAL A 214 5.40 -7.58 7.17
C VAL A 214 6.25 -6.97 8.25
N GLU A 215 7.41 -7.55 8.49
CA GLU A 215 8.42 -7.01 9.41
C GLU A 215 9.74 -6.93 8.67
N GLY A 216 10.37 -5.76 8.70
CA GLY A 216 11.60 -5.51 7.97
C GLY A 216 12.71 -4.89 8.81
N GLU A 217 13.92 -5.10 8.33
CA GLU A 217 15.14 -4.41 8.76
C GLU A 217 15.70 -3.61 7.59
N ALA A 218 16.29 -2.45 7.90
CA ALA A 218 16.96 -1.60 6.92
C ALA A 218 18.48 -1.68 7.14
N HIS A 219 19.23 -1.80 6.04
CA HIS A 219 20.67 -1.96 6.02
C HIS A 219 21.28 -0.90 5.11
N GLY A 220 22.15 -0.05 5.66
CA GLY A 220 22.86 1.01 4.96
C GLY A 220 24.11 0.47 4.25
N ARG A 221 24.42 1.06 3.09
CA ARG A 221 25.68 0.75 2.37
C ARG A 221 26.93 1.28 3.08
N ASP A 222 26.73 2.11 4.09
CA ASP A 222 27.74 2.63 5.02
C ASP A 222 27.86 1.79 6.30
N GLY A 223 27.17 0.64 6.38
CA GLY A 223 27.15 -0.23 7.56
C GLY A 223 26.12 0.17 8.61
N TRP A 224 25.29 1.19 8.35
CA TRP A 224 24.17 1.53 9.22
C TRP A 224 23.13 0.41 9.26
N THR A 225 22.43 0.24 10.37
CA THR A 225 21.24 -0.62 10.47
C THR A 225 20.11 0.12 11.18
N GLY A 226 18.87 -0.22 10.82
CA GLY A 226 17.70 0.37 11.44
C GLY A 226 16.44 -0.42 11.18
N ARG A 227 15.32 0.13 11.66
CA ARG A 227 14.00 -0.47 11.45
C ARG A 227 13.61 -0.32 9.98
N GLY A 228 13.15 -1.41 9.38
CA GLY A 228 12.53 -1.44 8.06
C GLY A 228 11.01 -1.26 8.13
N PRO A 229 10.28 -1.55 7.06
CA PRO A 229 8.82 -1.46 7.05
C PRO A 229 8.19 -2.43 8.07
N ARG A 230 7.15 -1.96 8.76
CA ARG A 230 6.33 -2.79 9.66
C ARG A 230 4.86 -2.47 9.49
N LEU A 231 4.08 -3.44 9.03
CA LEU A 231 2.68 -3.24 8.69
C LEU A 231 1.92 -4.55 8.59
N THR A 232 0.60 -4.44 8.63
CA THR A 232 -0.33 -5.48 8.21
C THR A 232 -0.94 -5.10 6.87
N ALA A 233 -0.90 -6.00 5.89
CA ALA A 233 -1.54 -5.84 4.59
C ALA A 233 -2.69 -6.83 4.45
N HIS A 234 -3.90 -6.34 4.24
CA HIS A 234 -5.07 -7.15 3.91
C HIS A 234 -5.26 -7.14 2.41
N THR A 235 -5.10 -8.31 1.78
CA THR A 235 -5.18 -8.46 0.34
C THR A 235 -6.45 -9.21 -0.06
N LYS A 236 -7.04 -8.76 -1.17
CA LYS A 236 -8.06 -9.49 -1.91
C LYS A 236 -7.42 -10.01 -3.18
N LEU A 237 -7.52 -11.32 -3.40
CA LEU A 237 -7.05 -11.99 -4.60
C LEU A 237 -8.22 -12.44 -5.46
N VAL A 238 -8.00 -12.41 -6.77
CA VAL A 238 -8.96 -12.88 -7.78
C VAL A 238 -8.27 -13.79 -8.79
N ARG A 239 -9.04 -14.67 -9.41
CA ARG A 239 -8.65 -15.39 -10.63
C ARG A 239 -9.83 -15.48 -11.59
N SER A 240 -9.54 -15.51 -12.88
CA SER A 240 -10.57 -15.46 -13.94
C SER A 240 -11.46 -16.70 -13.95
N SER A 241 -10.91 -17.87 -13.66
CA SER A 241 -11.62 -19.15 -13.54
C SER A 241 -10.81 -20.13 -12.67
N VAL A 242 -11.38 -21.29 -12.34
CA VAL A 242 -10.65 -22.33 -11.61
C VAL A 242 -9.49 -22.84 -12.48
N GLY A 243 -8.29 -22.93 -11.91
CA GLY A 243 -7.07 -23.32 -12.61
C GLY A 243 -6.27 -22.15 -13.17
N GLU A 244 -6.88 -20.96 -13.27
CA GLU A 244 -6.14 -19.75 -13.63
C GLU A 244 -5.35 -19.19 -12.45
N PRO A 245 -4.25 -18.45 -12.71
CA PRO A 245 -3.45 -17.85 -11.67
C PRO A 245 -4.21 -16.89 -10.76
N TRP A 246 -3.89 -16.92 -9.46
CA TRP A 246 -4.33 -15.88 -8.53
C TRP A 246 -3.58 -14.58 -8.75
N ARG A 247 -4.27 -13.47 -8.57
CA ARG A 247 -3.71 -12.12 -8.69
C ARG A 247 -4.26 -11.21 -7.60
N VAL A 248 -3.40 -10.38 -7.03
CA VAL A 248 -3.79 -9.35 -6.05
C VAL A 248 -4.61 -8.27 -6.75
N ASP A 249 -5.86 -8.11 -6.35
CA ASP A 249 -6.79 -7.14 -6.94
C ASP A 249 -6.97 -5.91 -6.06
N ASP A 250 -6.92 -6.07 -4.74
CA ASP A 250 -7.07 -4.98 -3.79
C ASP A 250 -6.20 -5.18 -2.54
N VAL A 251 -5.81 -4.07 -1.92
CA VAL A 251 -4.91 -4.05 -0.77
C VAL A 251 -5.32 -2.92 0.16
N ILE A 252 -5.50 -3.24 1.44
CA ILE A 252 -5.62 -2.27 2.53
C ILE A 252 -4.41 -2.46 3.44
N VAL A 253 -3.70 -1.38 3.73
CA VAL A 253 -2.50 -1.41 4.59
C VAL A 253 -2.80 -0.70 5.90
N VAL A 254 -2.36 -1.32 7.00
CA VAL A 254 -2.35 -0.75 8.34
C VAL A 254 -0.90 -0.73 8.80
N GLU A 255 -0.30 0.46 8.85
CA GLU A 255 1.07 0.62 9.35
C GLU A 255 1.11 0.40 10.86
N ALA A 256 2.14 -0.29 11.34
CA ALA A 256 2.32 -0.47 12.77
C ALA A 256 2.77 0.86 13.39
N VAL A 257 2.01 1.36 14.36
CA VAL A 257 2.43 2.53 15.15
C VAL A 257 3.62 2.11 15.99
N ALA A 258 4.75 2.81 15.86
CA ALA A 258 5.87 2.61 16.77
C ALA A 258 5.41 2.90 18.21
N PRO A 259 5.62 1.99 19.18
CA PRO A 259 5.39 2.34 20.57
C PRO A 259 6.31 3.52 20.94
N PRO A 260 5.88 4.43 21.83
CA PRO A 260 6.74 5.52 22.30
C PRO A 260 8.02 4.91 22.88
N SER A 261 9.15 5.57 22.63
CA SER A 261 10.44 5.08 23.09
C SER A 261 10.43 4.99 24.62
N PRO A 262 10.92 3.89 25.25
CA PRO A 262 11.09 3.85 26.70
C PRO A 262 12.12 4.91 27.09
N GLY A 263 11.65 6.06 27.57
CA GLY A 263 12.50 7.21 27.89
C GLY A 263 11.96 8.57 27.43
N GLU A 264 10.94 8.61 26.55
CA GLU A 264 10.12 9.82 26.48
C GLU A 264 9.33 9.90 27.79
N PRO A 265 9.41 11.02 28.55
CA PRO A 265 8.54 11.18 29.69
C PRO A 265 7.12 11.07 29.15
N SER A 266 6.38 10.03 29.57
CA SER A 266 4.93 10.01 29.48
C SER A 266 4.49 11.42 29.83
N ALA A 267 3.85 12.11 28.87
CA ALA A 267 3.37 13.46 29.08
C ALA A 267 2.75 13.49 30.46
N SER A 268 3.47 14.12 31.41
CA SER A 268 3.14 13.99 32.82
C SER A 268 1.68 14.37 32.93
N ALA A 269 0.86 13.45 33.42
CA ALA A 269 -0.38 13.83 34.05
C ALA A 269 0.03 14.90 35.05
N ALA A 270 -0.28 16.16 34.72
CA ALA A 270 0.07 17.30 35.54
C ALA A 270 -0.57 17.04 36.89
N ASP A 271 0.27 16.76 37.86
CA ASP A 271 -0.09 16.53 39.25
C ASP A 271 -0.67 17.84 39.79
N PRO A 272 -1.98 17.95 40.09
CA PRO A 272 -2.56 19.17 40.62
C PRO A 272 -2.40 19.22 42.15
N SER A 273 -1.20 18.89 42.64
CA SER A 273 -0.90 18.78 44.06
C SER A 273 0.28 19.70 44.44
N ALA A 274 0.13 20.97 44.12
CA ALA A 274 0.88 22.04 44.75
C ALA A 274 -0.04 23.24 44.93
N GLN A 275 -0.87 23.16 45.97
CA GLN A 275 -1.34 24.29 46.77
C GLN A 275 -2.02 23.80 48.05
#